data_AF-A0A0G4N5Y6-F1
#
_entry.id   AF-A0A0G4N5Y6-F1
#
_cell.length_a   1.000
_cell.length_b   1.000
_cell.length_c   1.000
_cell.angle_alpha   90.00
_cell.angle_beta   90.00
_cell.angle_gamma   90.00
#
_symmetry.space_group_name_H-M   'P 1'
#
loop_
_entity.id
_entity.type
_entity.pdbx_description
1 polymer ?
#
loop_
_entity_poly.entity_id
_entity_poly.type
_entity_poly.pdbx_seq_one_letter_code
_entity_poly.pdbx_strand_id
1 'polypeptide(L)'
;MRSERIASLGRKLMSLPINFANTYASQWFERTLDDSAIRRMDIPEMFLLADSILNTMDNVTNGLVIYPARIHAHVMSELPFMASENIIMKLSTHGVSRQDAHEEVRVLSHQASDVVKQQGGQNDLIERMKRTEFFKPVWNEIDDMLKPELFTGRSAEIVERYFGPEGPVAQKLAPYKEYIAKTKPVQLSV
;
A
#
# COMPACT_ATOMS: atom_id res chain seq x y z
N MET A 1 -11.73 14.17 1.42
CA MET A 1 -12.34 14.93 0.29
C MET A 1 -11.52 14.89 -1.01
N ARG A 2 -10.22 15.24 -1.04
CA ARG A 2 -9.47 15.33 -2.32
C ARG A 2 -9.32 13.98 -3.06
N SER A 3 -8.94 12.91 -2.35
CA SER A 3 -8.83 11.57 -2.95
C SER A 3 -10.17 10.98 -3.39
N GLU A 4 -11.26 11.28 -2.68
CA GLU A 4 -12.62 10.88 -3.07
C GLU A 4 -13.05 11.59 -4.35
N ARG A 5 -12.70 12.87 -4.50
CA ARG A 5 -12.92 13.61 -5.75
C ARG A 5 -12.12 13.01 -6.91
N ILE A 6 -10.85 12.68 -6.70
CA ILE A 6 -10.03 11.96 -7.71
C ILE A 6 -10.73 10.68 -8.15
N ALA A 7 -11.20 9.85 -7.21
CA ALA A 7 -11.90 8.61 -7.53
C ALA A 7 -13.21 8.84 -8.29
N SER A 8 -13.98 9.88 -7.94
CA SER A 8 -15.21 10.25 -8.63
C SER A 8 -14.97 10.68 -10.08
N LEU A 9 -14.05 11.62 -10.29
CA LEU A 9 -13.68 12.11 -11.63
C LEU A 9 -13.03 11.00 -12.46
N GLY A 10 -12.17 10.18 -11.84
CA GLY A 10 -11.56 9.01 -12.48
C GLY A 10 -12.60 8.03 -13.00
N ARG A 11 -13.66 7.76 -12.22
CA ARG A 11 -14.76 6.90 -12.67
C ARG A 11 -15.47 7.46 -13.91
N LYS A 12 -15.72 8.78 -13.95
CA LYS A 12 -16.30 9.44 -15.12
C LYS A 12 -15.35 9.37 -16.32
N LEU A 13 -14.06 9.66 -16.16
CA LEU A 13 -13.08 9.59 -17.24
C LEU A 13 -12.98 8.17 -17.83
N MET A 14 -12.94 7.14 -16.98
CA MET A 14 -12.91 5.73 -17.42
C MET A 14 -14.16 5.33 -18.21
N SER A 15 -15.27 6.04 -18.07
CA SER A 15 -16.52 5.73 -18.77
C SER A 15 -16.62 6.32 -20.17
N LEU A 16 -15.79 7.32 -20.52
CA LEU A 16 -15.86 8.00 -21.83
C LEU A 16 -15.32 7.18 -23.03
N PRO A 17 -14.28 6.32 -22.91
CA PRO A 17 -13.75 5.55 -24.03
C PRO A 17 -14.77 4.74 -24.82
N ILE A 18 -15.83 4.23 -24.17
CA ILE A 18 -16.87 3.44 -24.83
C ILE A 18 -17.66 4.26 -25.86
N ASN A 19 -17.86 5.55 -25.61
CA ASN A 19 -18.55 6.44 -26.52
C ASN A 19 -17.77 6.57 -27.83
N PHE A 20 -16.46 6.77 -27.75
CA PHE A 20 -15.58 6.82 -28.92
C PHE A 20 -15.56 5.49 -29.69
N ALA A 21 -15.55 4.36 -29.00
CA ALA A 21 -15.62 3.04 -29.63
C ALA A 21 -16.93 2.86 -30.42
N ASN A 22 -18.07 3.26 -29.84
CA ASN A 22 -19.37 3.20 -30.50
C ASN A 22 -19.47 4.17 -31.69
N THR A 23 -18.92 5.40 -31.56
CA THR A 23 -18.83 6.36 -32.65
C THR A 23 -18.00 5.82 -33.80
N TYR A 24 -16.84 5.24 -33.51
CA TYR A 24 -15.97 4.64 -34.52
C TYR A 24 -16.66 3.48 -35.26
N ALA A 25 -17.32 2.58 -34.52
CA ALA A 25 -18.03 1.44 -35.07
C ALA A 25 -19.21 1.83 -35.99
N SER A 26 -19.74 3.05 -35.83
CA SER A 26 -20.93 3.54 -36.55
C SER A 26 -20.61 4.47 -37.72
N GLN A 27 -19.33 4.78 -38.00
CA GLN A 27 -18.94 5.59 -39.16
C GLN A 27 -19.15 4.84 -40.47
N TRP A 28 -19.89 5.42 -41.41
CA TRP A 28 -20.13 4.79 -42.72
C TRP A 28 -19.24 5.38 -43.82
N PHE A 29 -18.61 4.49 -44.59
CA PHE A 29 -17.76 4.79 -45.75
C PHE A 29 -16.74 5.89 -45.46
N GLU A 30 -16.72 6.98 -46.25
CA GLU A 30 -15.72 8.05 -46.12
C GLU A 30 -15.96 8.95 -44.90
N ARG A 31 -17.23 9.16 -44.50
CA ARG A 31 -17.62 9.94 -43.30
C ARG A 31 -19.14 9.98 -43.08
N THR A 32 -19.57 9.89 -41.82
CA THR A 32 -20.92 10.32 -41.37
C THR A 32 -20.82 11.40 -40.28
N LEU A 33 -21.76 12.35 -40.23
CA LEU A 33 -21.67 13.54 -39.37
C LEU A 33 -22.14 13.33 -37.93
N ASP A 34 -22.64 12.13 -37.60
CA ASP A 34 -23.07 11.73 -36.25
C ASP A 34 -21.93 11.73 -35.22
N ASP A 35 -20.67 11.74 -35.67
CA ASP A 35 -19.49 11.93 -34.82
C ASP A 35 -19.34 13.35 -34.26
N SER A 36 -19.93 14.36 -34.91
CA SER A 36 -19.68 15.77 -34.60
C SER A 36 -20.13 16.16 -33.19
N ALA A 37 -21.36 15.82 -32.79
CA ALA A 37 -21.92 16.26 -31.53
C ALA A 37 -21.22 15.59 -30.34
N ILE A 38 -21.01 14.27 -30.40
CA ILE A 38 -20.38 13.50 -29.33
C ILE A 38 -18.91 13.90 -29.13
N ARG A 39 -18.15 14.10 -30.22
CA ARG A 39 -16.76 14.55 -30.14
C ARG A 39 -16.62 15.95 -29.53
N ARG A 40 -17.59 16.84 -29.75
CA ARG A 40 -17.60 18.19 -29.16
C ARG A 40 -17.83 18.19 -27.65
N MET A 41 -18.44 17.15 -27.10
CA MET A 41 -18.66 16.99 -25.66
C MET A 41 -17.52 16.19 -25.03
N ASP A 42 -17.29 14.99 -25.55
CA ASP A 42 -16.44 14.01 -24.88
C ASP A 42 -14.95 14.34 -25.00
N ILE A 43 -14.50 14.95 -26.10
CA ILE A 43 -13.08 15.33 -26.24
C ILE A 43 -12.74 16.46 -25.25
N PRO A 44 -13.45 17.60 -25.17
CA PRO A 44 -13.14 18.59 -24.14
C PRO A 44 -13.31 18.02 -22.72
N GLU A 45 -14.37 17.25 -22.47
CA GLU A 45 -14.65 16.70 -21.15
C GLU A 45 -13.54 15.74 -20.69
N MET A 46 -13.03 14.86 -21.55
CA MET A 46 -11.96 13.92 -21.16
C MET A 46 -10.67 14.64 -20.77
N PHE A 47 -10.30 15.72 -21.48
CA PHE A 47 -9.11 16.51 -21.15
C PHE A 47 -9.29 17.30 -19.86
N LEU A 48 -10.46 17.92 -19.64
CA LEU A 48 -10.77 18.64 -18.40
C LEU A 48 -10.79 17.71 -17.18
N LEU A 49 -11.32 16.50 -17.35
CA LEU A 49 -11.30 15.47 -16.30
C LEU A 49 -9.87 15.03 -15.99
N ALA A 50 -9.09 14.69 -17.01
CA ALA A 50 -7.70 14.27 -16.83
C ALA A 50 -6.86 15.35 -16.15
N ASP A 51 -6.98 16.61 -16.60
CA ASP A 51 -6.31 17.76 -16.00
C ASP A 51 -6.71 17.94 -14.52
N SER A 52 -8.01 17.95 -14.23
CA SER A 52 -8.49 18.11 -12.85
C SER A 52 -8.04 16.96 -11.94
N ILE A 53 -7.96 15.73 -12.46
CA ILE A 53 -7.46 14.57 -11.71
C ILE A 53 -5.97 14.74 -11.41
N LEU A 54 -5.15 15.01 -12.42
CA LEU A 54 -3.70 15.15 -12.27
C LEU A 54 -3.33 16.31 -11.35
N ASN A 55 -3.97 17.46 -11.50
CA ASN A 55 -3.77 18.62 -10.63
C ASN A 55 -4.18 18.33 -9.18
N THR A 56 -5.27 17.57 -8.97
CA THR A 56 -5.66 17.17 -7.61
C THR A 56 -4.70 16.12 -7.04
N MET A 57 -4.19 15.19 -7.87
CA MET A 57 -3.20 14.20 -7.45
C MET A 57 -1.89 14.86 -7.03
N ASP A 58 -1.39 15.81 -7.82
CA ASP A 58 -0.17 16.58 -7.48
C ASP A 58 -0.31 17.28 -6.12
N ASN A 59 -1.47 17.89 -5.84
CA ASN A 59 -1.73 18.50 -4.54
C ASN A 59 -1.74 17.47 -3.39
N VAL A 60 -2.29 16.27 -3.59
CA VAL A 60 -2.32 15.21 -2.57
C VAL A 60 -0.94 14.64 -2.32
N THR A 61 -0.17 14.35 -3.37
CA THR A 61 1.16 13.72 -3.24
C THR A 61 2.19 14.67 -2.63
N ASN A 62 2.13 15.97 -2.91
CA ASN A 62 2.99 16.97 -2.27
C ASN A 62 2.58 17.27 -0.82
N GLY A 63 1.32 17.06 -0.46
CA GLY A 63 0.76 17.33 0.87
C GLY A 63 0.59 16.11 1.76
N LEU A 64 1.20 14.97 1.41
CA LEU A 64 0.99 13.71 2.14
C LEU A 64 1.63 13.77 3.52
N VAL A 65 0.82 13.58 4.56
CA VAL A 65 1.28 13.53 5.96
C VAL A 65 1.35 12.07 6.40
N ILE A 66 2.53 11.64 6.85
CA ILE A 66 2.79 10.29 7.35
C ILE A 66 2.86 10.35 8.88
N TYR A 67 2.27 9.35 9.55
CA TYR A 67 2.28 9.22 11.02
C TYR A 67 3.04 7.96 11.45
N PRO A 68 4.38 8.01 11.55
CA PRO A 68 5.20 6.83 11.85
C PRO A 68 4.79 6.10 13.13
N ALA A 69 4.43 6.84 14.18
CA ALA A 69 4.00 6.25 15.45
C ALA A 69 2.71 5.42 15.31
N ARG A 70 1.76 5.85 14.46
CA ARG A 70 0.51 5.11 14.20
C ARG A 70 0.79 3.86 13.36
N ILE A 71 1.68 3.97 12.37
CA ILE A 71 2.13 2.83 11.56
C ILE A 71 2.79 1.79 12.46
N HIS A 72 3.76 2.22 13.28
CA HIS A 72 4.46 1.35 14.22
C HIS A 72 3.50 0.68 15.21
N ALA A 73 2.58 1.44 15.82
CA ALA A 73 1.60 0.89 16.74
C ALA A 73 0.72 -0.19 16.09
N HIS A 74 0.30 0.02 14.84
CA HIS A 74 -0.47 -1.00 14.10
C HIS A 74 0.38 -2.20 13.70
N VAL A 75 1.61 -1.99 13.26
CA VAL A 75 2.54 -3.10 12.97
C VAL A 75 2.74 -3.93 14.23
N MET A 76 2.98 -3.32 15.39
CA MET A 76 3.18 -4.05 16.64
C MET A 76 1.92 -4.77 17.15
N SER A 77 0.70 -4.39 16.72
CA SER A 77 -0.50 -5.16 17.06
C SER A 77 -0.58 -6.50 16.33
N GLU A 78 -0.02 -6.56 15.12
CA GLU A 78 -0.09 -7.75 14.25
C GLU A 78 1.21 -8.57 14.21
N LEU A 79 2.36 -7.91 14.35
CA LEU A 79 3.69 -8.52 14.18
C LEU A 79 3.93 -9.75 15.06
N PRO A 80 3.48 -9.81 16.34
CA PRO A 80 3.61 -11.02 17.15
C PRO A 80 3.02 -12.28 16.51
N PHE A 81 1.89 -12.16 15.79
CA PHE A 81 1.29 -13.32 15.10
C PHE A 81 2.13 -13.71 13.87
N MET A 82 2.62 -12.73 13.11
CA MET A 82 3.44 -12.97 11.92
C MET A 82 4.82 -13.54 12.26
N ALA A 83 5.38 -13.21 13.43
CA ALA A 83 6.70 -13.65 13.89
C ALA A 83 6.72 -15.07 14.49
N SER A 84 5.59 -15.77 14.53
CA SER A 84 5.46 -17.12 15.13
C SER A 84 6.49 -18.11 14.59
N GLU A 85 6.69 -18.18 13.27
CA GLU A 85 7.68 -19.07 12.66
C GLU A 85 9.12 -18.70 13.06
N ASN A 86 9.44 -17.42 13.14
CA ASN A 86 10.77 -16.97 13.59
C ASN A 86 11.06 -17.47 15.01
N ILE A 87 10.06 -17.38 15.91
CA ILE A 87 10.15 -17.85 17.30
C ILE A 87 10.31 -19.37 17.35
N ILE A 88 9.53 -20.12 16.57
CA ILE A 88 9.65 -21.58 16.46
C ILE A 88 11.04 -21.98 15.98
N MET A 89 11.55 -21.34 14.93
CA MET A 89 12.89 -21.59 14.42
C MET A 89 13.95 -21.32 15.49
N LYS A 90 13.82 -20.22 16.24
CA LYS A 90 14.76 -19.87 17.30
C LYS A 90 14.75 -20.87 18.46
N LEU A 91 13.58 -21.35 18.86
CA LEU A 91 13.46 -22.45 19.84
C LEU A 91 14.16 -23.71 19.32
N SER A 92 13.99 -24.03 18.03
CA SER A 92 14.67 -25.18 17.42
C SER A 92 16.19 -25.04 17.44
N THR A 93 16.74 -23.83 17.25
CA THR A 93 18.20 -23.60 17.41
C THR A 93 18.71 -23.83 18.83
N HIS A 94 17.83 -23.79 19.84
CA HIS A 94 18.12 -24.12 21.23
C HIS A 94 17.85 -25.61 21.57
N GLY A 95 17.61 -26.45 20.56
CA GLY A 95 17.37 -27.88 20.74
C GLY A 95 15.94 -28.26 21.11
N VAL A 96 14.99 -27.32 21.06
CA VAL A 96 13.57 -27.62 21.27
C VAL A 96 12.98 -28.30 20.02
N SER A 97 12.13 -29.31 20.22
CA SER A 97 11.40 -29.95 19.13
C SER A 97 10.54 -28.92 18.38
N ARG A 98 10.69 -28.85 17.06
CA ARG A 98 9.88 -27.96 16.21
C ARG A 98 8.38 -28.23 16.35
N GLN A 99 8.01 -29.51 16.49
CA GLN A 99 6.60 -29.90 16.62
C GLN A 99 6.00 -29.40 17.93
N ASP A 100 6.74 -29.54 19.03
CA ASP A 100 6.30 -29.09 20.34
C ASP A 100 6.24 -27.55 20.37
N ALA A 101 7.25 -26.89 19.79
CA ALA A 101 7.27 -25.43 19.68
C ALA A 101 6.10 -24.88 18.86
N HIS A 102 5.78 -25.53 17.74
CA HIS A 102 4.63 -25.15 16.93
C HIS A 102 3.32 -25.26 17.72
N GLU A 103 3.12 -26.37 18.44
CA GLU A 103 1.88 -26.59 19.21
C GLU A 103 1.72 -25.58 20.35
N GLU A 104 2.78 -25.32 21.11
CA GLU A 104 2.77 -24.31 22.19
C GLU A 104 2.49 -22.90 21.65
N VAL A 105 3.15 -22.50 20.56
CA VAL A 105 2.88 -21.22 19.90
C VAL A 105 1.44 -21.15 19.39
N ARG A 106 0.90 -22.25 18.83
CA ARG A 106 -0.48 -22.32 18.32
C ARG A 106 -1.49 -22.09 19.43
N VAL A 107 -1.35 -22.75 20.58
CA VAL A 107 -2.25 -22.59 21.73
C VAL A 107 -2.24 -21.15 22.24
N LEU A 108 -1.06 -20.57 22.47
CA LEU A 108 -0.96 -19.18 22.93
C LEU A 108 -1.50 -18.18 21.90
N SER A 109 -1.27 -18.44 20.60
CA SER A 109 -1.78 -17.59 19.52
C SER A 109 -3.30 -17.61 19.44
N HIS A 110 -3.96 -18.76 19.66
CA HIS A 110 -5.41 -18.83 19.74
C HIS A 110 -5.96 -18.02 20.91
N GLN A 111 -5.35 -18.15 22.10
CA GLN A 111 -5.77 -17.39 23.28
C GLN A 111 -5.63 -15.88 23.06
N ALA A 112 -4.50 -15.43 22.50
CA ALA A 112 -4.30 -14.02 22.17
C ALA A 112 -5.27 -13.53 21.09
N SER A 113 -5.54 -14.36 20.07
CA SER A 113 -6.56 -14.07 19.05
C SER A 113 -7.96 -13.93 19.67
N ASP A 114 -8.31 -14.75 20.67
CA ASP A 114 -9.59 -14.66 21.36
C ASP A 114 -9.71 -13.37 22.18
N VAL A 115 -8.64 -12.92 22.85
CA VAL A 115 -8.61 -11.61 23.53
C VAL A 115 -8.87 -10.47 22.54
N VAL A 116 -8.20 -10.50 21.38
CA VAL A 116 -8.38 -9.45 20.35
C VAL A 116 -9.80 -9.48 19.77
N LYS A 117 -10.31 -10.66 19.39
CA LYS A 117 -11.57 -10.78 18.64
C LYS A 117 -12.82 -10.80 19.50
N GLN A 118 -12.79 -11.50 20.63
CA GLN A 118 -13.97 -11.69 21.49
C GLN A 118 -14.06 -10.63 22.58
N GLN A 119 -12.91 -10.10 23.04
CA GLN A 119 -12.85 -9.18 24.17
C GLN A 119 -12.50 -7.74 23.75
N GLY A 120 -12.07 -7.52 22.51
CA GLY A 120 -11.62 -6.22 22.03
C GLY A 120 -10.33 -5.73 22.69
N GLY A 121 -9.54 -6.66 23.27
CA GLY A 121 -8.29 -6.37 23.94
C GLY A 121 -7.11 -6.18 22.97
N GLN A 122 -5.94 -5.85 23.53
CA GLN A 122 -4.69 -5.80 22.77
C GLN A 122 -4.09 -7.20 22.62
N ASN A 123 -3.24 -7.38 21.62
CA ASN A 123 -2.49 -8.61 21.41
C ASN A 123 -1.47 -8.82 22.55
N ASP A 124 -1.68 -9.87 23.34
CA ASP A 124 -0.85 -10.23 24.50
C ASP A 124 0.02 -11.47 24.26
N LEU A 125 0.19 -11.92 23.01
CA LEU A 125 0.91 -13.16 22.68
C LEU A 125 2.35 -13.18 23.25
N ILE A 126 3.06 -12.07 23.12
CA ILE A 126 4.45 -11.95 23.60
C ILE A 126 4.52 -11.99 25.12
N GLU A 127 3.55 -11.37 25.79
CA GLU A 127 3.44 -11.42 27.26
C GLU A 127 3.17 -12.84 27.73
N ARG A 128 2.31 -13.59 27.02
CA ARG A 128 2.05 -15.01 27.29
C ARG A 128 3.32 -15.84 27.13
N MET A 129 4.04 -15.70 26.01
CA MET A 129 5.30 -16.41 25.78
C MET A 129 6.33 -16.12 26.88
N LYS A 130 6.47 -14.86 27.30
CA LYS A 130 7.39 -14.46 28.39
C LYS A 130 7.01 -15.00 29.77
N ARG A 131 5.79 -15.52 29.95
CA ARG A 131 5.32 -16.15 31.20
C ARG A 131 5.28 -17.67 31.14
N THR A 132 5.47 -18.26 29.97
CA THR A 132 5.44 -19.70 29.77
C THR A 132 6.86 -20.26 29.79
N GLU A 133 7.18 -21.13 30.76
CA GLU A 133 8.53 -21.71 30.94
C GLU A 133 9.06 -22.41 29.69
N PHE A 134 8.19 -22.95 28.82
CA PHE A 134 8.58 -23.54 27.54
C PHE A 134 9.41 -22.58 26.67
N PHE A 135 9.13 -21.27 26.72
CA PHE A 135 9.81 -20.24 25.93
C PHE A 135 11.03 -19.64 26.64
N LYS A 136 11.38 -20.12 27.84
CA LYS A 136 12.53 -19.64 28.62
C LYS A 136 13.84 -19.52 27.82
N PRO A 137 14.19 -20.45 26.91
CA PRO A 137 15.42 -20.33 26.12
C PRO A 137 15.48 -19.06 25.28
N VAL A 138 14.34 -18.47 24.90
CA VAL A 138 14.28 -17.31 23.98
C VAL A 138 13.77 -16.03 24.63
N TRP A 139 13.42 -16.02 25.93
CA TRP A 139 12.84 -14.84 26.60
C TRP A 139 13.64 -13.54 26.40
N ASN A 140 14.97 -13.62 26.44
CA ASN A 140 15.87 -12.46 26.28
C ASN A 140 16.04 -12.02 24.82
N GLU A 141 15.57 -12.81 23.86
CA GLU A 141 15.75 -12.57 22.43
C GLU A 141 14.43 -12.20 21.72
N ILE A 142 13.28 -12.54 22.31
CA ILE A 142 11.96 -12.31 21.71
C ILE A 142 11.77 -10.85 21.27
N ASP A 143 12.18 -9.87 22.08
CA ASP A 143 11.99 -8.45 21.72
C ASP A 143 12.84 -8.06 20.50
N ASP A 144 14.06 -8.58 20.40
CA ASP A 144 14.95 -8.31 19.26
C ASP A 144 14.44 -8.96 17.98
N MET A 145 13.76 -10.10 18.10
CA MET A 145 13.13 -10.80 16.97
C MET A 145 11.88 -10.09 16.44
N LEU A 146 11.32 -9.14 17.18
CA LEU A 146 10.11 -8.39 16.82
C LEU A 146 10.40 -7.01 16.27
N LYS A 147 11.64 -6.73 15.87
CA LYS A 147 12.00 -5.49 15.17
C LYS A 147 11.34 -5.48 13.78
N PRO A 148 10.43 -4.52 13.48
CA PRO A 148 9.68 -4.49 12.21
C PRO A 148 10.57 -4.51 10.96
N GLU A 149 11.77 -3.93 11.05
CA GLU A 149 12.73 -3.81 9.96
C GLU A 149 13.15 -5.19 9.41
N LEU A 150 13.18 -6.20 10.28
CA LEU A 150 13.54 -7.58 9.93
C LEU A 150 12.49 -8.25 9.02
N PHE A 151 11.27 -7.72 8.96
CA PHE A 151 10.13 -8.29 8.22
C PHE A 151 9.85 -7.55 6.90
N THR A 152 10.75 -6.67 6.47
CA THR A 152 10.58 -5.88 5.24
C THR A 152 11.18 -6.53 3.99
N GLY A 153 11.88 -7.67 4.16
CA GLY A 153 12.54 -8.39 3.07
C GLY A 153 13.50 -7.47 2.31
N ARG A 154 13.33 -7.35 0.99
CA ARG A 154 14.13 -6.47 0.12
C ARG A 154 13.39 -5.19 -0.28
N SER A 155 12.37 -4.78 0.48
CA SER A 155 11.50 -3.65 0.11
C SER A 155 12.29 -2.38 -0.24
N ALA A 156 13.22 -1.97 0.64
CA ALA A 156 14.04 -0.78 0.40
C ALA A 156 14.91 -0.90 -0.85
N GLU A 157 15.55 -2.06 -1.07
CA GLU A 157 16.38 -2.29 -2.27
C GLU A 157 15.55 -2.28 -3.57
N ILE A 158 14.32 -2.79 -3.53
CA ILE A 158 13.42 -2.78 -4.69
C ILE A 158 13.02 -1.34 -5.03
N VAL A 159 12.69 -0.54 -4.01
CA VAL A 159 12.36 0.89 -4.17
C VAL A 159 13.55 1.64 -4.76
N GLU A 160 14.74 1.47 -4.18
CA GLU A 160 15.95 2.15 -4.67
C GLU A 160 16.29 1.74 -6.11
N ARG A 161 16.19 0.46 -6.45
CA ARG A 161 16.42 -0.02 -7.82
C ARG A 161 15.43 0.58 -8.82
N TYR A 162 14.18 0.78 -8.41
CA TYR A 162 13.13 1.23 -9.31
C TYR A 162 13.08 2.77 -9.46
N PHE A 163 13.23 3.48 -8.35
CA PHE A 163 13.06 4.93 -8.24
C PHE A 163 14.37 5.71 -8.10
N GLY A 164 15.50 5.04 -7.86
CA GLY A 164 16.81 5.66 -7.72
C GLY A 164 17.30 6.33 -9.01
N PRO A 165 18.46 7.02 -8.97
CA PRO A 165 18.95 7.88 -10.06
C PRO A 165 19.13 7.17 -11.41
N GLU A 166 19.49 5.89 -11.39
CA GLU A 166 19.67 5.05 -12.58
C GLU A 166 18.46 4.14 -12.85
N GLY A 167 17.41 4.23 -12.01
CA GLY A 167 16.24 3.38 -12.06
C GLY A 167 15.33 3.66 -13.27
N PRO A 168 14.43 2.72 -13.61
CA PRO A 168 13.46 2.87 -14.69
C PRO A 168 12.67 4.17 -14.65
N VAL A 169 12.29 4.66 -13.45
CA VAL A 169 11.52 5.90 -13.32
C VAL A 169 12.35 7.11 -13.72
N ALA A 170 13.59 7.22 -13.25
CA ALA A 170 14.48 8.32 -13.62
C ALA A 170 14.70 8.39 -15.14
N GLN A 171 14.90 7.23 -15.79
CA GLN A 171 15.04 7.13 -17.25
C GLN A 171 13.77 7.59 -17.98
N LYS A 172 12.59 7.19 -17.50
CA LYS A 172 11.30 7.58 -18.11
C LYS A 172 10.99 9.07 -17.92
N LEU A 173 11.44 9.66 -16.82
CA LEU A 173 11.23 11.08 -16.52
C LEU A 173 12.28 12.01 -17.15
N ALA A 174 13.40 11.47 -17.67
CA ALA A 174 14.48 12.26 -18.24
C ALA A 174 14.03 13.27 -19.31
N PRO A 175 13.13 12.94 -20.27
CA PRO A 175 12.65 13.91 -21.25
C PRO A 175 11.82 15.05 -20.66
N TYR A 176 11.27 14.86 -19.45
CA TYR A 176 10.36 15.79 -18.79
C TYR A 176 11.02 16.59 -17.66
N LYS A 177 12.32 16.39 -17.43
CA LYS A 177 13.05 16.93 -16.27
C LYS A 177 12.94 18.46 -16.17
N GLU A 178 13.04 19.16 -17.29
CA GLU A 178 12.89 20.62 -17.30
C GLU A 178 11.49 21.09 -16.92
N TYR A 179 10.46 20.35 -17.34
CA TYR A 179 9.07 20.68 -17.01
C TYR A 179 8.87 20.51 -15.51
N ILE A 180 9.28 19.36 -14.97
CA ILE A 180 9.20 19.03 -13.53
C ILE A 180 9.91 20.08 -12.67
N ALA A 181 11.11 20.51 -13.08
CA ALA A 181 11.89 21.50 -12.34
C ALA A 181 11.25 22.90 -12.32
N LYS A 182 10.42 23.23 -13.32
CA LYS A 182 9.72 24.51 -13.43
C LYS A 182 8.36 24.51 -12.73
N THR A 183 7.80 23.33 -12.42
CA THR A 183 6.48 23.22 -11.79
C THR A 183 6.50 23.65 -10.33
N LYS A 184 5.43 24.30 -9.90
CA LYS A 184 5.13 24.50 -8.48
C LYS A 184 4.01 23.55 -8.07
N PRO A 185 4.01 23.04 -6.82
CA PRO A 185 2.90 22.24 -6.32
C PRO A 185 1.58 22.95 -6.52
N VAL A 186 0.60 22.25 -7.07
CA VAL A 186 -0.74 22.79 -7.33
C VAL A 186 -1.37 23.23 -6.02
N GLN A 187 -1.76 24.49 -5.94
CA GLN A 187 -2.58 25.03 -4.85
C GLN A 187 -4.03 24.99 -5.30
N LEU A 188 -4.83 24.16 -4.63
CA LEU A 188 -6.27 24.12 -4.85
C LEU A 188 -6.91 25.16 -3.94
N SER A 189 -7.66 26.10 -4.52
CA SER A 189 -8.60 26.91 -3.76
C SER A 189 -9.60 25.97 -3.09
N VAL A 190 -9.61 25.99 -1.75
CA VAL A 190 -10.59 25.26 -0.94
C VAL A 190 -11.92 26.01 -0.98
#